data_AF-B8BUH7-F1
#
_entry.id   AF-B8BUH7-F1
#
_cell.length_a   1.000
_cell.length_b   1.000
_cell.length_c   1.000
_cell.angle_alpha   90.00
_cell.angle_beta   90.00
_cell.angle_gamma   90.00
#
_symmetry.space_group_name_H-M   'P 1'
#
loop_
_entity.id
_entity.type
_entity.pdbx_description
1 polymer ?
#
loop_
_entity_poly.entity_id
_entity_poly.type
_entity_poly.pdbx_seq_one_letter_code
_entity_poly.pdbx_strand_id
1 'polypeptide(L)'
;MKTTAFPLLLATLPTVATAFVPTPRLYLNRQLVSTSTASTRLHLSEETTPPRRRSSTSDRPRRPPPSTQKRRSSATQSGERRRAPHQFDHTKEEARPFLDDPVAFVKSQTANEDAPLYVFPEDENNTQLTAIPEGSHVVSMSLDDLFPGLDFSDKFFSDGEFRTAIRGAMREDVFDSTPQYSGMSEKARNMLLLPDSSLQGSWKCKHLTEASGSEDGASPALRMRKLTDVLKANLGDDAPTGDEFMEKIGSLCGSKPSTHWIDIVGVLDRRIPHSWHQDTGRSYGGDSKTVLLGFPKEDKYEGVGVFSHSVNLKYERIASNEHPPNEPVIYPGLTIDEEYIVRPKFAKGRELILFRDIDTLHSSPDVAYRASVMRFM
;
A
#
# COMPACT_ATOMS: atom_id res chain seq x y z
N MET A 1 8.01 55.91 48.00
CA MET A 1 9.41 56.21 47.59
C MET A 1 10.17 54.90 47.63
N LYS A 2 10.71 54.26 46.59
CA LYS A 2 10.95 54.48 45.15
C LYS A 2 10.86 53.07 44.52
N THR A 3 9.95 52.73 43.60
CA THR A 3 10.05 52.78 42.12
C THR A 3 11.43 52.52 41.50
N THR A 4 11.56 51.36 40.83
CA THR A 4 12.43 51.00 39.67
C THR A 4 11.90 49.63 39.19
N ALA A 5 11.24 49.36 38.06
CA ALA A 5 11.16 49.89 36.69
C ALA A 5 12.32 49.50 35.74
N PHE A 6 11.94 48.72 34.71
CA PHE A 6 12.53 48.44 33.38
C PHE A 6 13.60 47.33 33.19
N PRO A 7 13.74 46.73 31.98
CA PRO A 7 12.93 46.88 30.75
C PRO A 7 12.46 45.58 30.03
N LEU A 8 11.40 45.74 29.25
CA LEU A 8 11.05 44.96 28.05
C LEU A 8 12.23 44.95 27.05
N LEU A 9 12.51 43.79 26.45
CA LEU A 9 13.21 43.73 25.17
C LEU A 9 12.31 43.01 24.15
N LEU A 10 11.74 43.80 23.24
CA LEU A 10 11.32 43.34 21.92
C LEU A 10 12.59 42.91 21.17
N ALA A 11 12.61 41.68 20.67
CA ALA A 11 13.53 41.28 19.61
C ALA A 11 12.71 40.80 18.41
N THR A 12 12.95 41.51 17.32
CA THR A 12 12.37 41.44 15.99
C THR A 12 12.65 40.11 15.27
N LEU A 13 11.65 39.65 14.52
CA LEU A 13 11.73 38.64 13.48
C LEU A 13 12.88 38.91 12.49
N PRO A 14 13.56 37.87 12.00
CA PRO A 14 14.06 37.84 10.65
C PRO A 14 13.14 37.01 9.76
N THR A 15 12.43 37.70 8.88
CA THR A 15 11.85 37.17 7.65
C THR A 15 12.99 36.54 6.83
N VAL A 16 12.98 35.21 6.68
CA VAL A 16 13.83 34.54 5.69
C VAL A 16 12.92 33.94 4.63
N ALA A 17 13.15 34.42 3.42
CA ALA A 17 12.44 34.10 2.20
C ALA A 17 12.41 32.59 1.93
N THR A 18 11.22 32.09 1.64
CA THR A 18 10.96 30.83 0.94
C THR A 18 11.69 30.83 -0.40
N ALA A 19 12.84 30.17 -0.45
CA ALA A 19 13.45 29.75 -1.71
C ALA A 19 12.77 28.46 -2.17
N PHE A 20 11.91 28.61 -3.16
CA PHE A 20 11.40 27.53 -4.00
C PHE A 20 12.60 26.83 -4.65
N VAL A 21 12.89 25.60 -4.24
CA VAL A 21 13.82 24.72 -4.95
C VAL A 21 12.98 23.66 -5.69
N PRO A 22 12.99 23.65 -7.03
CA PRO A 22 12.21 22.70 -7.81
C PRO A 22 12.83 21.30 -7.73
N THR A 23 12.01 20.31 -7.41
CA THR A 23 12.33 18.88 -7.57
C THR A 23 12.66 18.56 -9.04
N PRO A 24 13.64 17.68 -9.32
CA PRO A 24 14.09 17.41 -10.66
C PRO A 24 13.03 16.65 -11.48
N ARG A 25 12.61 17.29 -12.58
CA ARG A 25 11.89 16.69 -13.69
C ARG A 25 12.76 15.60 -14.32
N LEU A 26 12.29 14.35 -14.32
CA LEU A 26 12.74 13.36 -15.29
C LEU A 26 12.13 13.73 -16.66
N TYR A 27 12.92 14.45 -17.45
CA TYR A 27 12.68 14.63 -18.89
C TYR A 27 12.85 13.29 -19.60
N LEU A 28 11.76 12.71 -20.10
CA LEU A 28 11.85 11.80 -21.23
C LEU A 28 11.72 12.63 -22.51
N ASN A 29 12.79 12.60 -23.31
CA ASN A 29 12.88 13.15 -24.66
C ASN A 29 11.71 12.68 -25.52
N ARG A 30 10.88 13.62 -25.99
CA ARG A 30 10.01 13.41 -27.16
C ARG A 30 10.62 14.19 -28.32
N GLN A 31 11.06 13.45 -29.34
CA GLN A 31 11.31 14.02 -30.66
C GLN A 31 9.99 14.43 -31.31
N LEU A 32 10.12 15.50 -32.09
CA LEU A 32 9.13 16.26 -32.84
C LEU A 32 8.43 15.48 -33.97
N VAL A 33 7.47 16.20 -34.58
CA VAL A 33 6.80 15.99 -35.89
C VAL A 33 5.45 15.25 -35.73
N SER A 34 4.27 15.74 -36.15
CA SER A 34 3.85 16.90 -36.93
C SER A 34 2.36 17.17 -36.65
N THR A 35 1.96 18.44 -36.71
CA THR A 35 0.58 18.93 -36.75
C THR A 35 -0.13 18.53 -38.05
N SER A 36 -1.35 18.00 -37.94
CA SER A 36 -2.35 18.07 -39.01
C SER A 36 -3.73 18.31 -38.41
N THR A 37 -4.25 19.48 -38.76
CA THR A 37 -5.60 19.97 -38.51
C THR A 37 -6.61 19.28 -39.42
N ALA A 38 -7.76 18.85 -38.90
CA ALA A 38 -9.04 18.93 -39.62
C ALA A 38 -10.22 18.85 -38.64
N SER A 39 -11.03 19.91 -38.70
CA SER A 39 -12.35 20.06 -38.10
C SER A 39 -13.39 19.49 -39.07
N THR A 40 -14.35 18.69 -38.63
CA THR A 40 -15.73 18.72 -39.18
C THR A 40 -16.73 18.15 -38.17
N ARG A 41 -17.90 18.77 -38.20
CA ARG A 41 -19.09 18.65 -37.35
C ARG A 41 -20.09 17.63 -37.95
N LEU A 42 -20.96 17.13 -37.07
CA LEU A 42 -22.40 16.82 -37.24
C LEU A 42 -22.92 15.43 -37.71
N HIS A 43 -23.98 15.04 -36.97
CA HIS A 43 -25.23 14.35 -37.34
C HIS A 43 -25.37 12.80 -37.29
N LEU A 44 -26.09 12.37 -36.25
CA LEU A 44 -27.39 11.64 -36.19
C LEU A 44 -27.66 10.33 -36.96
N SER A 45 -28.39 9.46 -36.24
CA SER A 45 -29.35 8.39 -36.65
C SER A 45 -28.75 7.15 -37.33
N GLU A 46 -29.27 5.92 -37.24
CA GLU A 46 -30.27 5.19 -36.45
C GLU A 46 -30.08 3.71 -36.87
N GLU A 47 -30.55 2.78 -36.04
CA GLU A 47 -31.01 1.40 -36.32
C GLU A 47 -30.67 0.70 -37.66
N THR A 48 -30.12 -0.53 -37.56
CA THR A 48 -30.84 -1.81 -37.81
C THR A 48 -29.86 -2.98 -38.04
N THR A 49 -30.26 -4.14 -37.54
CA THR A 49 -29.55 -5.44 -37.60
C THR A 49 -29.94 -6.23 -38.88
N PRO A 50 -29.49 -7.48 -39.11
CA PRO A 50 -28.60 -7.89 -40.22
C PRO A 50 -29.30 -8.68 -41.34
N PRO A 51 -28.55 -9.21 -42.33
CA PRO A 51 -28.82 -10.59 -42.71
C PRO A 51 -27.60 -11.50 -42.99
N ARG A 52 -27.94 -12.77 -42.87
CA ARG A 52 -27.26 -14.05 -43.11
C ARG A 52 -26.64 -14.25 -44.50
N ARG A 53 -25.60 -15.11 -44.49
CA ARG A 53 -25.32 -16.32 -45.34
C ARG A 53 -24.21 -16.29 -46.40
N ARG A 54 -23.30 -17.25 -46.17
CA ARG A 54 -22.70 -18.28 -47.07
C ARG A 54 -21.54 -17.89 -48.02
N SER A 55 -20.39 -18.50 -47.67
CA SER A 55 -19.45 -19.26 -48.50
C SER A 55 -18.91 -18.65 -49.79
N SER A 56 -17.58 -18.46 -49.81
CA SER A 56 -16.76 -19.00 -50.90
C SER A 56 -15.29 -19.08 -50.49
N THR A 57 -14.73 -20.23 -50.84
CA THR A 57 -13.32 -20.57 -50.97
C THR A 57 -12.55 -19.53 -51.77
N SER A 58 -11.37 -19.11 -51.28
CA SER A 58 -10.29 -18.69 -52.17
C SER A 58 -8.93 -18.96 -51.54
N ASP A 59 -8.13 -19.63 -52.34
CA ASP A 59 -6.72 -19.90 -52.20
C ASP A 59 -5.92 -18.67 -51.76
N ARG A 60 -5.10 -18.85 -50.72
CA ARG A 60 -3.88 -18.05 -50.54
C ARG A 60 -2.68 -18.98 -50.34
N PRO A 61 -1.61 -18.80 -51.12
CA PRO A 61 -0.45 -19.68 -51.11
C PRO A 61 0.35 -19.57 -49.81
N ARG A 62 0.77 -20.75 -49.31
CA ARG A 62 1.67 -20.92 -48.18
C ARG A 62 3.00 -20.19 -48.44
N ARG A 63 3.33 -19.26 -47.56
CA ARG A 63 4.63 -18.57 -47.53
C ARG A 63 5.73 -19.59 -47.19
N PRO A 64 6.82 -19.70 -47.98
CA PRO A 64 7.92 -20.61 -47.67
C PRO A 64 8.66 -20.15 -46.40
N PRO A 65 9.25 -21.09 -45.63
CA PRO A 65 10.05 -20.74 -44.46
C PRO A 65 11.33 -20.01 -44.89
N PRO A 66 11.77 -18.98 -44.16
CA PRO A 66 13.03 -18.31 -44.48
C PRO A 66 14.21 -19.25 -44.24
N SER A 67 15.11 -19.25 -45.21
CA SER A 67 16.31 -20.07 -45.29
C SER A 67 17.26 -19.85 -44.12
N THR A 68 17.76 -20.96 -43.57
CA THR A 68 18.89 -21.01 -42.64
C THR A 68 20.18 -20.62 -43.35
N GLN A 69 20.47 -19.33 -43.42
CA GLN A 69 21.83 -18.84 -43.66
C GLN A 69 22.59 -18.79 -42.33
N LYS A 70 23.51 -19.75 -42.15
CA LYS A 70 24.60 -19.68 -41.15
C LYS A 70 25.45 -18.43 -41.42
N ARG A 71 25.10 -17.31 -40.80
CA ARG A 71 26.01 -16.18 -40.62
C ARG A 71 26.92 -16.50 -39.44
N ARG A 72 28.18 -16.84 -39.74
CA ARG A 72 29.31 -16.67 -38.83
C ARG A 72 29.43 -15.18 -38.54
N SER A 73 28.86 -14.73 -37.42
CA SER A 73 29.20 -13.45 -36.81
C SER A 73 30.30 -13.69 -35.79
N SER A 74 31.44 -13.06 -36.05
CA SER A 74 32.55 -12.80 -35.15
C SER A 74 32.11 -12.49 -33.73
N ALA A 75 32.88 -13.00 -32.77
CA ALA A 75 32.77 -12.69 -31.35
C ALA A 75 32.83 -11.17 -31.14
N THR A 76 31.68 -10.58 -30.87
CA THR A 76 31.58 -9.26 -30.26
C THR A 76 31.12 -9.50 -28.83
N GLN A 77 31.89 -8.96 -27.90
CA GLN A 77 31.75 -9.05 -26.45
C GLN A 77 30.28 -9.14 -26.02
N SER A 78 29.96 -10.20 -25.28
CA SER A 78 28.71 -10.36 -24.56
C SER A 78 28.59 -9.22 -23.56
N GLY A 79 28.02 -8.09 -24.00
CA GLY A 79 27.49 -7.10 -23.09
C GLY A 79 26.49 -7.81 -22.21
N GLU A 80 26.81 -7.91 -20.92
CA GLU A 80 25.88 -8.33 -19.89
C GLU A 80 24.57 -7.59 -20.13
N ARG A 81 23.52 -8.33 -20.50
CA ARG A 81 22.17 -7.82 -20.40
C ARG A 81 21.94 -7.61 -18.91
N ARG A 82 22.22 -6.40 -18.43
CA ARG A 82 21.80 -5.93 -17.11
C ARG A 82 20.30 -6.10 -17.06
N ARG A 83 19.85 -7.21 -16.47
CA ARG A 83 18.48 -7.33 -15.99
C ARG A 83 18.27 -6.17 -15.03
N ALA A 84 17.07 -5.59 -15.06
CA ALA A 84 16.68 -4.62 -14.05
C ALA A 84 17.00 -5.23 -12.66
N PRO A 85 17.57 -4.46 -11.72
CA PRO A 85 17.92 -4.97 -10.41
C PRO A 85 16.62 -5.45 -9.75
N HIS A 86 16.46 -6.77 -9.68
CA HIS A 86 15.49 -7.36 -8.77
C HIS A 86 15.97 -6.95 -7.37
N GLN A 87 15.09 -6.33 -6.58
CA GLN A 87 15.34 -6.19 -5.15
C GLN A 87 15.60 -7.60 -4.60
N PHE A 88 16.85 -7.84 -4.18
CA PHE A 88 17.41 -9.06 -3.61
C PHE A 88 17.62 -10.23 -4.60
N ASP A 89 18.82 -10.28 -5.19
CA ASP A 89 19.40 -11.47 -5.82
C ASP A 89 19.75 -12.48 -4.70
N HIS A 90 18.77 -13.28 -4.29
CA HIS A 90 19.03 -14.42 -3.39
C HIS A 90 19.89 -15.43 -4.13
N THR A 91 20.98 -15.88 -3.51
CA THR A 91 21.76 -17.02 -4.02
C THR A 91 20.86 -18.27 -4.07
N LYS A 92 21.21 -19.27 -4.90
CA LYS A 92 20.42 -20.51 -5.00
C LYS A 92 20.30 -21.26 -3.67
N GLU A 93 21.22 -21.05 -2.73
CA GLU A 93 21.17 -21.63 -1.38
C GLU A 93 20.16 -20.91 -0.46
N GLU A 94 19.87 -19.63 -0.71
CA GLU A 94 18.82 -18.85 -0.04
C GLU A 94 17.47 -18.92 -0.79
N ALA A 95 17.40 -19.74 -1.85
CA ALA A 95 16.18 -19.88 -2.64
C ALA A 95 15.05 -20.45 -1.77
N ARG A 96 14.04 -19.61 -1.56
CA ARG A 96 12.80 -19.83 -0.80
C ARG A 96 12.29 -21.27 -0.98
N PRO A 97 12.37 -22.14 0.05
CA PRO A 97 11.83 -23.48 -0.08
C PRO A 97 10.32 -23.37 -0.28
N PHE A 98 9.80 -24.06 -1.28
CA PHE A 98 8.38 -24.33 -1.36
C PHE A 98 8.01 -25.18 -0.14
N LEU A 99 6.94 -24.81 0.53
CA LEU A 99 6.38 -25.65 1.58
C LEU A 99 5.46 -26.67 0.93
N ASP A 100 5.55 -27.92 1.39
CA ASP A 100 4.65 -28.99 0.93
C ASP A 100 3.19 -28.67 1.31
N ASP A 101 3.00 -28.07 2.48
CA ASP A 101 1.70 -27.56 2.96
C ASP A 101 1.88 -26.20 3.67
N PRO A 102 1.83 -25.07 2.94
CA PRO A 102 1.93 -23.74 3.53
C PRO A 102 0.77 -23.42 4.47
N VAL A 103 -0.39 -24.06 4.29
CA VAL A 103 -1.59 -23.82 5.11
C VAL A 103 -1.45 -24.47 6.46
N ALA A 104 -1.07 -25.75 6.50
CA ALA A 104 -0.80 -26.45 7.75
C ALA A 104 0.35 -25.78 8.52
N PHE A 105 1.38 -25.31 7.81
CA PHE A 105 2.47 -24.55 8.43
C PHE A 105 1.96 -23.30 9.16
N VAL A 106 1.22 -22.41 8.49
CA VAL A 106 0.69 -21.19 9.14
C VAL A 106 -0.26 -21.52 10.28
N LYS A 107 -1.17 -22.48 10.09
CA LYS A 107 -2.15 -22.86 11.12
C LYS A 107 -1.51 -23.52 12.34
N SER A 108 -0.28 -24.04 12.22
CA SER A 108 0.50 -24.56 13.35
C SER A 108 1.22 -23.49 14.16
N GLN A 109 1.37 -22.28 13.62
CA GLN A 109 2.03 -21.19 14.31
C GLN A 109 1.11 -20.58 15.38
N THR A 110 1.70 -20.25 16.52
CA THR A 110 1.01 -19.55 17.60
C THR A 110 1.28 -18.06 17.52
N ALA A 111 0.29 -17.26 17.89
CA ALA A 111 0.50 -15.84 18.13
C ALA A 111 1.49 -15.66 19.30
N ASN A 112 2.28 -14.59 19.25
CA ASN A 112 3.26 -14.24 20.28
C ASN A 112 3.11 -12.76 20.61
N GLU A 113 1.97 -12.38 21.17
CA GLU A 113 1.62 -10.95 21.35
C GLU A 113 2.29 -10.34 22.58
N ASP A 114 2.73 -11.19 23.51
CA ASP A 114 3.44 -10.83 24.75
C ASP A 114 4.97 -10.96 24.61
N ALA A 115 5.49 -10.88 23.39
CA ALA A 115 6.93 -10.98 23.14
C ALA A 115 7.70 -9.90 23.93
N PRO A 116 8.85 -10.24 24.53
CA PRO A 116 9.67 -9.27 25.26
C PRO A 116 10.18 -8.15 24.35
N LEU A 117 10.55 -7.03 24.98
CA LEU A 117 11.14 -5.91 24.27
C LEU A 117 12.55 -6.26 23.78
N TYR A 118 12.80 -6.01 22.50
CA TYR A 118 14.09 -6.18 21.87
C TYR A 118 14.98 -4.96 22.17
N VAL A 119 16.22 -5.24 22.57
CA VAL A 119 17.27 -4.25 22.79
C VAL A 119 18.39 -4.54 21.81
N PHE A 120 18.75 -3.56 21.01
CA PHE A 120 19.91 -3.71 20.15
C PHE A 120 21.20 -3.76 21.00
N PRO A 121 22.20 -4.57 20.62
CA PRO A 121 23.45 -4.66 21.37
C PRO A 121 24.14 -3.31 21.59
N GLU A 122 24.06 -2.40 20.63
CA GLU A 122 24.64 -1.05 20.77
C GLU A 122 23.90 -0.14 21.76
N ASP A 123 22.67 -0.49 22.14
CA ASP A 123 21.79 0.34 22.96
C ASP A 123 21.82 -0.05 24.45
N GLU A 124 22.38 -1.21 24.83
CA GLU A 124 22.33 -1.74 26.20
C GLU A 124 22.84 -0.78 27.29
N ASN A 125 23.84 0.05 26.95
CA ASN A 125 24.49 0.97 27.87
C ASN A 125 24.18 2.46 27.59
N ASN A 126 23.26 2.74 26.65
CA ASN A 126 22.99 4.12 26.23
C ASN A 126 21.86 4.74 27.06
N THR A 127 22.22 5.66 27.97
CA THR A 127 21.25 6.33 28.86
C THR A 127 20.52 7.51 28.21
N GLN A 128 20.81 7.85 26.95
CA GLN A 128 20.21 9.00 26.25
C GLN A 128 19.03 8.61 25.35
N LEU A 129 18.66 7.32 25.32
CA LEU A 129 17.58 6.81 24.48
C LEU A 129 16.20 7.06 25.09
N THR A 130 15.23 7.38 24.24
CA THR A 130 13.82 7.47 24.64
C THR A 130 13.25 6.07 24.79
N ALA A 131 12.89 5.69 26.01
CA ALA A 131 12.22 4.41 26.28
C ALA A 131 10.77 4.42 25.81
N ILE A 132 10.34 3.33 25.20
CA ILE A 132 8.96 3.13 24.76
C ILE A 132 8.18 2.46 25.89
N PRO A 133 6.98 2.95 26.25
CA PRO A 133 6.14 2.29 27.23
C PRO A 133 5.79 0.85 26.82
N GLU A 134 5.99 -0.09 27.73
CA GLU A 134 5.63 -1.49 27.51
C GLU A 134 4.13 -1.63 27.18
N GLY A 135 3.81 -2.47 26.20
CA GLY A 135 2.44 -2.70 25.74
C GLY A 135 1.85 -1.63 24.80
N SER A 136 2.64 -0.64 24.36
CA SER A 136 2.17 0.43 23.47
C SER A 136 2.50 0.23 21.98
N HIS A 137 3.26 -0.83 21.65
CA HIS A 137 3.88 -1.04 20.34
C HIS A 137 2.89 -1.39 19.23
N VAL A 138 2.13 -2.47 19.42
CA VAL A 138 1.16 -2.97 18.45
C VAL A 138 -0.20 -3.06 19.13
N VAL A 139 -1.17 -2.33 18.61
CA VAL A 139 -2.54 -2.28 19.14
C VAL A 139 -3.48 -2.89 18.11
N SER A 140 -4.34 -3.81 18.52
CA SER A 140 -5.45 -4.31 17.70
C SER A 140 -6.71 -3.49 17.91
N MET A 141 -7.55 -3.38 16.87
CA MET A 141 -8.81 -2.64 16.92
C MET A 141 -9.88 -3.32 16.06
N SER A 142 -11.14 -3.20 16.48
CA SER A 142 -12.29 -3.71 15.74
C SER A 142 -12.79 -2.70 14.70
N LEU A 143 -13.34 -3.21 13.59
CA LEU A 143 -14.16 -2.39 12.69
C LEU A 143 -15.42 -1.84 13.39
N ASP A 144 -15.98 -2.53 14.38
CA ASP A 144 -17.15 -2.05 15.13
C ASP A 144 -16.82 -0.87 16.05
N ASP A 145 -15.56 -0.77 16.51
CA ASP A 145 -15.12 0.40 17.29
C ASP A 145 -15.07 1.66 16.41
N LEU A 146 -14.81 1.50 15.11
CA LEU A 146 -14.77 2.59 14.14
C LEU A 146 -16.14 2.93 13.58
N PHE A 147 -16.98 1.91 13.38
CA PHE A 147 -18.29 2.01 12.75
C PHE A 147 -19.35 1.33 13.63
N PRO A 148 -19.70 1.93 14.77
CA PRO A 148 -20.56 1.30 15.75
C PRO A 148 -21.99 1.10 15.24
N GLY A 149 -22.62 0.00 15.65
CA GLY A 149 -24.02 -0.30 15.37
C GLY A 149 -24.29 -0.96 14.01
N LEU A 150 -23.26 -1.36 13.26
CA LEU A 150 -23.40 -1.98 11.93
C LEU A 150 -23.11 -3.48 11.91
N ASP A 151 -22.70 -4.08 13.04
CA ASP A 151 -22.17 -5.45 13.11
C ASP A 151 -21.10 -5.73 12.02
N PHE A 152 -20.30 -4.69 11.72
CA PHE A 152 -19.33 -4.68 10.64
C PHE A 152 -18.31 -5.79 10.86
N SER A 153 -17.76 -5.91 12.07
CA SER A 153 -16.76 -6.92 12.42
C SER A 153 -17.30 -8.34 12.16
N ASP A 154 -18.55 -8.62 12.53
CA ASP A 154 -19.16 -9.93 12.33
C ASP A 154 -19.39 -10.24 10.84
N LYS A 155 -19.92 -9.28 10.09
CA LYS A 155 -20.11 -9.41 8.64
C LYS A 155 -18.79 -9.57 7.91
N PHE A 156 -17.79 -8.74 8.23
CA PHE A 156 -16.45 -8.82 7.66
C PHE A 156 -15.77 -10.14 7.98
N PHE A 157 -15.88 -10.64 9.21
CA PHE A 157 -15.28 -11.91 9.63
C PHE A 157 -15.93 -13.13 8.99
N SER A 158 -17.25 -13.11 8.76
CA SER A 158 -18.02 -14.28 8.33
C SER A 158 -18.34 -14.37 6.84
N ASP A 159 -18.15 -13.27 6.07
CA ASP A 159 -18.56 -13.19 4.67
C ASP A 159 -17.39 -12.80 3.74
N GLY A 160 -16.89 -13.80 3.01
CA GLY A 160 -15.73 -13.67 2.12
C GLY A 160 -16.06 -12.94 0.83
N GLU A 161 -17.31 -12.98 0.38
CA GLU A 161 -17.78 -12.21 -0.76
C GLU A 161 -17.79 -10.72 -0.41
N PHE A 162 -18.29 -10.37 0.78
CA PHE A 162 -18.26 -9.00 1.29
C PHE A 162 -16.82 -8.47 1.41
N ARG A 163 -15.90 -9.23 2.02
CA ARG A 163 -14.48 -8.84 2.10
C ARG A 163 -13.87 -8.62 0.71
N THR A 164 -14.17 -9.51 -0.24
CA THR A 164 -13.69 -9.40 -1.61
C THR A 164 -14.26 -8.17 -2.32
N ALA A 165 -15.55 -7.88 -2.11
CA ALA A 165 -16.23 -6.72 -2.67
C ALA A 165 -15.66 -5.41 -2.12
N ILE A 166 -15.46 -5.29 -0.80
CA ILE A 166 -14.81 -4.12 -0.19
C ILE A 166 -13.42 -3.91 -0.81
N ARG A 167 -12.60 -4.96 -0.82
CA ARG A 167 -11.24 -4.87 -1.37
C ARG A 167 -11.25 -4.43 -2.83
N GLY A 168 -12.08 -5.05 -3.66
CA GLY A 168 -12.20 -4.73 -5.09
C GLY A 168 -12.62 -3.28 -5.30
N ALA A 169 -13.67 -2.85 -4.58
CA ALA A 169 -14.18 -1.50 -4.67
C ALA A 169 -13.16 -0.44 -4.22
N MET A 170 -12.45 -0.67 -3.11
CA MET A 170 -11.34 0.18 -2.66
C MET A 170 -10.24 0.28 -3.72
N ARG A 171 -9.80 -0.84 -4.29
CA ARG A 171 -8.76 -0.86 -5.33
C ARG A 171 -9.17 -0.04 -6.54
N GLU A 172 -10.38 -0.24 -7.02
CA GLU A 172 -10.89 0.48 -8.18
C GLU A 172 -11.02 1.98 -7.93
N ASP A 173 -11.61 2.38 -6.79
CA ASP A 173 -11.79 3.80 -6.50
C ASP A 173 -10.46 4.50 -6.18
N VAL A 174 -9.51 3.84 -5.51
CA VAL A 174 -8.14 4.36 -5.34
C VAL A 174 -7.43 4.47 -6.70
N PHE A 175 -7.55 3.45 -7.57
CA PHE A 175 -6.96 3.49 -8.90
C PHE A 175 -7.49 4.67 -9.71
N ASP A 176 -8.82 4.83 -9.74
CA ASP A 176 -9.48 5.87 -10.54
C ASP A 176 -9.25 7.28 -9.97
N SER A 177 -9.00 7.43 -8.66
CA SER A 177 -8.79 8.73 -8.00
C SER A 177 -7.33 9.15 -7.81
N THR A 178 -6.38 8.23 -7.95
CA THR A 178 -4.94 8.53 -7.77
C THR A 178 -4.36 9.14 -9.06
N PRO A 179 -3.82 10.37 -9.02
CA PRO A 179 -3.36 11.09 -10.23
C PRO A 179 -2.33 10.34 -11.07
N GLN A 180 -1.48 9.51 -10.44
CA GLN A 180 -0.44 8.72 -11.10
C GLN A 180 -1.00 7.69 -12.10
N TYR A 181 -2.28 7.30 -11.95
CA TYR A 181 -2.95 6.37 -12.84
C TYR A 181 -3.76 7.06 -13.95
N SER A 182 -3.85 8.39 -13.91
CA SER A 182 -4.55 9.17 -14.92
C SER A 182 -3.94 8.94 -16.30
N GLY A 183 -4.78 8.57 -17.27
CA GLY A 183 -4.37 8.31 -18.65
C GLY A 183 -3.69 6.96 -18.88
N MET A 184 -3.67 6.05 -17.90
CA MET A 184 -3.23 4.68 -18.14
C MET A 184 -4.19 3.91 -19.07
N SER A 185 -3.63 3.01 -19.88
CA SER A 185 -4.42 2.15 -20.77
C SER A 185 -5.30 1.18 -19.98
N GLU A 186 -6.42 0.77 -20.57
CA GLU A 186 -7.31 -0.26 -20.00
C GLU A 186 -6.56 -1.57 -19.71
N LYS A 187 -5.62 -1.96 -20.56
CA LYS A 187 -4.75 -3.12 -20.32
C LYS A 187 -3.94 -2.98 -19.02
N ALA A 188 -3.38 -1.79 -18.76
CA ALA A 188 -2.62 -1.53 -17.55
C ALA A 188 -3.54 -1.52 -16.31
N ARG A 189 -4.73 -0.91 -16.42
CA ARG A 189 -5.78 -0.96 -15.39
C ARG A 189 -6.13 -2.40 -15.03
N ASN A 190 -6.46 -3.22 -16.02
CA ASN A 190 -6.84 -4.62 -15.81
C ASN A 190 -5.73 -5.44 -15.16
N MET A 191 -4.46 -5.13 -15.46
CA MET A 191 -3.33 -5.82 -14.84
C MET A 191 -3.09 -5.38 -13.40
N LEU A 192 -3.12 -4.08 -13.12
CA LEU A 192 -2.89 -3.54 -11.78
C LEU A 192 -4.02 -3.85 -10.82
N LEU A 193 -5.24 -4.05 -11.31
CA LEU A 193 -6.42 -4.39 -10.51
C LEU A 193 -6.60 -5.89 -10.28
N LEU A 194 -5.76 -6.77 -10.86
CA LEU A 194 -5.84 -8.21 -10.59
C LEU A 194 -5.75 -8.52 -9.08
N PRO A 195 -6.45 -9.54 -8.57
CA PRO A 195 -6.46 -9.86 -7.14
C PRO A 195 -5.09 -10.22 -6.54
N ASP A 196 -4.14 -10.66 -7.37
CA ASP A 196 -2.78 -11.03 -6.99
C ASP A 196 -1.76 -9.89 -7.19
N SER A 197 -2.18 -8.77 -7.79
CA SER A 197 -1.33 -7.58 -7.95
C SER A 197 -1.43 -6.67 -6.74
N SER A 198 -0.28 -6.29 -6.18
CA SER A 198 -0.24 -5.18 -5.24
C SER A 198 -0.58 -3.87 -5.95
N LEU A 199 -1.22 -2.94 -5.24
CA LEU A 199 -1.61 -1.64 -5.76
C LEU A 199 -1.23 -0.57 -4.73
N GLN A 200 -0.78 0.59 -5.19
CA GLN A 200 -0.45 1.72 -4.32
C GLN A 200 -1.29 2.92 -4.72
N GLY A 201 -1.45 3.89 -3.84
CA GLY A 201 -2.15 5.11 -4.17
C GLY A 201 -2.25 6.03 -2.98
N SER A 202 -3.23 6.91 -2.99
CA SER A 202 -3.54 7.73 -1.83
C SER A 202 -4.97 7.48 -1.36
N TRP A 203 -5.11 7.26 -0.06
CA TRP A 203 -6.44 7.13 0.55
C TRP A 203 -7.14 8.50 0.68
N LYS A 204 -6.43 9.62 0.44
CA LYS A 204 -6.95 10.99 0.49
C LYS A 204 -6.42 11.85 -0.66
N CYS A 205 -7.22 12.01 -1.72
CA CYS A 205 -6.91 12.89 -2.86
C CYS A 205 -7.88 14.07 -2.91
N LYS A 206 -7.36 15.31 -2.88
CA LYS A 206 -8.18 16.55 -2.93
C LYS A 206 -8.70 16.90 -4.34
N HIS A 207 -8.25 16.19 -5.37
CA HIS A 207 -8.24 16.73 -6.73
C HIS A 207 -9.55 16.58 -7.53
N LEU A 208 -10.56 15.88 -7.01
CA LEU A 208 -11.82 15.65 -7.72
C LEU A 208 -12.95 16.60 -7.30
N THR A 209 -12.88 17.21 -6.12
CA THR A 209 -13.95 18.08 -5.61
C THR A 209 -13.80 19.55 -6.01
N GLU A 210 -12.59 20.00 -6.40
CA GLU A 210 -12.33 21.41 -6.73
C GLU A 210 -12.30 21.69 -8.25
N ALA A 211 -12.22 20.66 -9.09
CA ALA A 211 -12.09 20.83 -10.54
C ALA A 211 -13.45 21.00 -11.27
N SER A 212 -14.56 20.62 -10.64
CA SER A 212 -15.90 20.94 -11.13
C SER A 212 -16.43 22.14 -10.37
N GLY A 213 -16.11 23.34 -10.85
CA GLY A 213 -16.81 24.57 -10.50
C GLY A 213 -18.25 24.59 -11.05
N SER A 214 -19.00 23.50 -10.84
CA SER A 214 -20.42 23.45 -11.15
C SER A 214 -21.15 24.22 -10.06
N GLU A 215 -21.57 25.44 -10.40
CA GLU A 215 -22.45 26.31 -9.61
C GLU A 215 -23.88 25.74 -9.45
N ASP A 216 -24.17 24.57 -10.01
CA ASP A 216 -25.43 23.87 -9.80
C ASP A 216 -25.32 23.00 -8.54
N GLY A 217 -26.25 23.17 -7.60
CA GLY A 217 -26.31 22.53 -6.27
C GLY A 217 -26.45 20.99 -6.26
N ALA A 218 -25.75 20.28 -7.14
CA ALA A 218 -25.49 18.87 -7.07
C ALA A 218 -24.48 18.61 -5.95
N SER A 219 -24.83 17.69 -5.05
CA SER A 219 -23.90 17.18 -4.04
C SER A 219 -22.57 16.79 -4.70
N PRO A 220 -21.40 17.14 -4.11
CA PRO A 220 -20.11 16.81 -4.69
C PRO A 220 -20.04 15.31 -4.97
N ALA A 221 -19.60 14.95 -6.17
CA ALA A 221 -19.47 13.55 -6.55
C ALA A 221 -18.54 12.84 -5.55
N LEU A 222 -19.05 11.79 -4.90
CA LEU A 222 -18.24 10.94 -4.02
C LEU A 222 -17.05 10.40 -4.81
N ARG A 223 -15.89 10.35 -4.17
CA ARG A 223 -14.68 9.78 -4.78
C ARG A 223 -14.73 8.26 -4.70
N MET A 224 -15.10 7.74 -3.52
CA MET A 224 -15.18 6.28 -3.28
C MET A 224 -16.58 5.74 -3.54
N ARG A 225 -17.07 5.87 -4.78
CA ARG A 225 -18.44 5.49 -5.16
C ARG A 225 -18.67 3.98 -5.06
N LYS A 226 -17.80 3.18 -5.67
CA LYS A 226 -18.00 1.72 -5.67
C LYS A 226 -17.95 1.17 -4.26
N LEU A 227 -17.07 1.72 -3.42
CA LEU A 227 -16.99 1.32 -2.01
C LEU A 227 -18.26 1.71 -1.25
N THR A 228 -18.80 2.91 -1.51
CA THR A 228 -20.09 3.34 -0.95
C THR A 228 -21.20 2.36 -1.29
N ASP A 229 -21.29 1.94 -2.56
CA ASP A 229 -22.31 1.02 -3.02
C ASP A 229 -22.20 -0.34 -2.34
N VAL A 230 -20.98 -0.88 -2.22
CA VAL A 230 -20.72 -2.15 -1.53
C VAL A 230 -21.08 -2.07 -0.04
N LEU A 231 -20.68 -1.00 0.65
CA LEU A 231 -20.97 -0.81 2.07
C LEU A 231 -22.47 -0.75 2.32
N LYS A 232 -23.21 0.07 1.56
CA LYS A 232 -24.67 0.20 1.68
C LYS A 232 -25.40 -1.11 1.38
N ALA A 233 -24.99 -1.81 0.32
CA ALA A 233 -25.62 -3.09 -0.05
C ALA A 233 -25.47 -4.17 1.02
N ASN A 234 -24.44 -4.10 1.87
CA ASN A 234 -24.13 -5.14 2.84
C ASN A 234 -24.41 -4.77 4.30
N LEU A 235 -24.36 -3.49 4.65
CA LEU A 235 -24.52 -2.98 6.01
C LEU A 235 -25.78 -2.11 6.20
N GLY A 236 -26.52 -1.84 5.12
CA GLY A 236 -27.77 -1.06 5.16
C GLY A 236 -27.58 0.44 4.92
N ASP A 237 -28.68 1.18 5.06
CA ASP A 237 -28.72 2.62 4.72
C ASP A 237 -27.86 3.50 5.66
N ASP A 238 -27.60 3.02 6.88
CA ASP A 238 -26.75 3.68 7.89
C ASP A 238 -25.25 3.44 7.65
N ALA A 239 -24.87 2.69 6.62
CA ALA A 239 -23.48 2.43 6.29
C ALA A 239 -22.73 3.72 5.92
N PRO A 240 -21.45 3.87 6.31
CA PRO A 240 -20.65 5.02 5.91
C PRO A 240 -20.48 5.05 4.39
N THR A 241 -20.32 6.25 3.84
CA THR A 241 -19.78 6.39 2.48
C THR A 241 -18.38 5.83 2.42
N GLY A 242 -17.92 5.47 1.22
CA GLY A 242 -16.57 4.98 1.03
C GLY A 242 -15.49 6.01 1.39
N ASP A 243 -15.79 7.31 1.24
CA ASP A 243 -14.87 8.37 1.66
C ASP A 243 -14.80 8.45 3.18
N GLU A 244 -15.94 8.42 3.88
CA GLU A 244 -15.97 8.35 5.36
C GLU A 244 -15.26 7.11 5.89
N PHE A 245 -15.44 5.95 5.24
CA PHE A 245 -14.76 4.71 5.60
C PHE A 245 -13.23 4.87 5.52
N MET A 246 -12.74 5.39 4.40
CA MET A 246 -11.30 5.60 4.15
C MET A 246 -10.71 6.66 5.08
N GLU A 247 -11.43 7.76 5.31
CA GLU A 247 -10.99 8.83 6.21
C GLU A 247 -11.01 8.40 7.67
N LYS A 248 -11.99 7.61 8.11
CA LYS A 248 -12.07 7.10 9.48
C LYS A 248 -10.88 6.19 9.79
N ILE A 249 -10.55 5.24 8.90
CA ILE A 249 -9.36 4.40 9.07
C ILE A 249 -8.08 5.25 8.96
N GLY A 250 -7.98 6.11 7.96
CA GLY A 250 -6.81 6.99 7.77
C GLY A 250 -6.57 7.98 8.92
N SER A 251 -7.61 8.37 9.66
CA SER A 251 -7.48 9.23 10.85
C SER A 251 -6.70 8.56 11.98
N LEU A 252 -6.59 7.23 11.97
CA LEU A 252 -5.82 6.47 12.94
C LEU A 252 -4.29 6.58 12.71
N CYS A 253 -3.87 7.06 11.53
CA CYS A 253 -2.46 7.25 11.19
C CYS A 253 -1.80 8.45 11.91
N GLY A 254 -2.53 9.17 12.77
CA GLY A 254 -2.03 10.27 13.58
C GLY A 254 -2.32 11.65 12.98
N SER A 255 -1.71 12.68 13.57
CA SER A 255 -2.01 14.09 13.26
C SER A 255 -1.53 14.57 11.89
N LYS A 256 -0.52 13.90 11.30
CA LYS A 256 0.12 14.30 10.04
C LYS A 256 0.41 13.10 9.13
N PRO A 257 -0.62 12.37 8.66
CA PRO A 257 -0.42 11.21 7.83
C PRO A 257 0.11 11.58 6.44
N SER A 258 0.90 10.69 5.84
CA SER A 258 1.40 10.81 4.46
C SER A 258 0.31 10.62 3.41
N THR A 259 -0.82 10.05 3.80
CA THR A 259 -1.96 9.66 2.96
C THR A 259 -1.68 8.48 2.03
N HIS A 260 -0.51 7.85 2.14
CA HIS A 260 -0.13 6.73 1.29
C HIS A 260 -0.94 5.50 1.65
N TRP A 261 -1.43 4.82 0.62
CA TRP A 261 -2.20 3.59 0.74
C TRP A 261 -1.57 2.50 -0.11
N ILE A 262 -1.52 1.27 0.40
CA ILE A 262 -1.03 0.11 -0.34
C ILE A 262 -1.92 -1.10 -0.06
N ASP A 263 -2.42 -1.75 -1.11
CA ASP A 263 -2.89 -3.13 -1.05
C ASP A 263 -1.71 -4.07 -1.28
N ILE A 264 -1.31 -4.80 -0.24
CA ILE A 264 -0.15 -5.70 -0.24
C ILE A 264 -0.64 -7.14 -0.35
N VAL A 265 -0.31 -7.77 -1.47
CA VAL A 265 -0.46 -9.22 -1.65
C VAL A 265 0.85 -9.89 -1.28
N GLY A 266 0.80 -10.92 -0.44
CA GLY A 266 1.99 -11.68 -0.06
C GLY A 266 2.46 -12.63 -1.16
N VAL A 267 3.70 -13.10 -1.07
CA VAL A 267 4.17 -14.19 -1.95
C VAL A 267 3.47 -15.49 -1.53
N LEU A 268 2.70 -16.06 -2.44
CA LEU A 268 1.94 -17.27 -2.19
C LEU A 268 2.87 -18.49 -2.07
N ASP A 269 2.48 -19.43 -1.21
CA ASP A 269 3.00 -20.80 -1.10
C ASP A 269 4.51 -20.92 -0.85
N ARG A 270 5.11 -19.87 -0.26
CA ARG A 270 6.55 -19.81 0.02
C ARG A 270 6.80 -19.25 1.40
N ARG A 271 7.82 -19.79 2.06
CA ARG A 271 8.41 -19.15 3.23
C ARG A 271 9.28 -17.97 2.78
N ILE A 272 9.14 -16.83 3.44
CA ILE A 272 9.91 -15.63 3.15
C ILE A 272 10.87 -15.36 4.31
N PRO A 273 12.19 -15.20 4.06
CA PRO A 273 13.10 -14.76 5.10
C PRO A 273 12.73 -13.36 5.57
N HIS A 274 12.90 -13.09 6.87
CA HIS A 274 12.61 -11.77 7.41
C HIS A 274 13.61 -10.74 6.86
N SER A 275 13.06 -9.69 6.27
CA SER A 275 13.74 -8.43 6.01
C SER A 275 13.19 -7.42 7.02
N TRP A 276 13.87 -7.28 8.15
CA TRP A 276 13.47 -6.35 9.21
C TRP A 276 13.73 -4.91 8.77
N HIS A 277 12.69 -4.09 8.86
CA HIS A 277 12.77 -2.69 8.48
C HIS A 277 11.78 -1.82 9.25
N GLN A 278 12.00 -0.52 9.15
CA GLN A 278 10.99 0.53 9.38
C GLN A 278 10.60 1.10 8.01
N ASP A 279 9.36 1.51 7.84
CA ASP A 279 8.87 2.08 6.57
C ASP A 279 9.56 3.40 6.23
N THR A 280 9.81 4.23 7.23
CA THR A 280 10.53 5.51 7.11
C THR A 280 11.45 5.81 8.30
N GLY A 281 11.23 5.15 9.45
CA GLY A 281 11.89 5.45 10.71
C GLY A 281 11.54 6.85 11.24
N ARG A 282 10.34 7.35 10.96
CA ARG A 282 9.91 8.71 11.34
C ARG A 282 8.55 8.70 12.01
N SER A 283 8.35 9.65 12.94
CA SER A 283 7.06 9.92 13.55
C SER A 283 6.80 11.43 13.58
N TYR A 284 6.18 11.96 12.53
CA TYR A 284 5.87 13.38 12.45
C TYR A 284 4.83 13.75 13.51
N GLY A 285 5.16 14.71 14.38
CA GLY A 285 4.29 15.07 15.51
C GLY A 285 4.35 14.09 16.69
N GLY A 286 5.19 13.06 16.63
CA GLY A 286 5.35 12.04 17.68
C GLY A 286 4.24 10.98 17.72
N ASP A 287 3.22 11.11 16.86
CA ASP A 287 2.02 10.27 16.88
C ASP A 287 1.71 9.58 15.54
N SER A 288 2.60 9.67 14.55
CA SER A 288 2.38 9.02 13.25
C SER A 288 2.38 7.49 13.41
N LYS A 289 1.39 6.84 12.82
CA LYS A 289 1.19 5.39 12.90
C LYS A 289 1.00 4.79 11.52
N THR A 290 1.46 3.56 11.37
CA THR A 290 1.05 2.67 10.29
C THR A 290 -0.17 1.89 10.76
N VAL A 291 -1.19 1.85 9.90
CA VAL A 291 -2.44 1.12 10.16
C VAL A 291 -2.57 0.04 9.10
N LEU A 292 -2.80 -1.19 9.54
CA LEU A 292 -2.99 -2.34 8.68
C LEU A 292 -4.41 -2.88 8.85
N LEU A 293 -5.16 -2.99 7.75
CA LEU A 293 -6.45 -3.68 7.67
C LEU A 293 -6.25 -5.07 7.03
N GLY A 294 -6.58 -6.12 7.78
CA GLY A 294 -6.35 -7.51 7.35
C GLY A 294 -7.50 -8.09 6.53
N PHE A 295 -7.19 -8.74 5.41
CA PHE A 295 -8.16 -9.50 4.60
C PHE A 295 -7.78 -10.99 4.58
N PRO A 296 -8.32 -11.82 5.49
CA PRO A 296 -8.04 -13.26 5.50
C PRO A 296 -8.61 -13.95 4.24
N LYS A 297 -8.02 -15.09 3.88
CA LYS A 297 -8.47 -15.90 2.72
C LYS A 297 -9.79 -16.63 2.97
N GLU A 298 -10.07 -16.97 4.23
CA GLU A 298 -11.17 -17.84 4.62
C GLU A 298 -12.14 -17.10 5.54
N ASP A 299 -13.41 -17.48 5.48
CA ASP A 299 -14.40 -17.05 6.45
C ASP A 299 -14.08 -17.63 7.81
N LYS A 300 -14.31 -16.80 8.84
CA LYS A 300 -14.11 -17.15 10.24
C LYS A 300 -12.68 -17.60 10.55
N TYR A 301 -11.70 -17.14 9.75
CA TYR A 301 -10.31 -17.44 10.00
C TYR A 301 -9.83 -16.74 11.27
N GLU A 302 -9.27 -17.52 12.19
CA GLU A 302 -8.52 -16.98 13.33
C GLU A 302 -7.11 -17.54 13.33
N GLY A 303 -6.12 -16.66 13.37
CA GLY A 303 -4.72 -17.09 13.36
C GLY A 303 -3.75 -16.02 12.86
N VAL A 304 -2.51 -16.43 12.64
CA VAL A 304 -1.42 -15.57 12.19
C VAL A 304 -1.32 -15.55 10.65
N GLY A 305 -0.32 -14.85 10.10
CA GLY A 305 -0.06 -14.82 8.65
C GLY A 305 -0.91 -13.82 7.86
N VAL A 306 -1.90 -13.18 8.49
CA VAL A 306 -2.65 -12.06 7.90
C VAL A 306 -1.88 -10.76 8.03
N PHE A 307 -1.35 -10.47 9.21
CA PHE A 307 -0.55 -9.27 9.46
C PHE A 307 0.95 -9.54 9.29
N SER A 308 1.72 -8.46 9.19
CA SER A 308 3.18 -8.49 9.25
C SER A 308 3.64 -8.98 10.62
N HIS A 309 4.78 -9.67 10.66
CA HIS A 309 5.49 -9.87 11.92
C HIS A 309 6.06 -8.54 12.40
N SER A 310 6.17 -8.38 13.71
CA SER A 310 6.77 -7.19 14.31
C SER A 310 7.75 -7.58 15.43
N VAL A 311 8.58 -6.62 15.80
CA VAL A 311 9.48 -6.72 16.95
C VAL A 311 9.32 -5.44 17.75
N ASN A 312 8.95 -5.60 19.02
CA ASN A 312 8.71 -4.48 19.93
C ASN A 312 10.05 -3.95 20.44
N LEU A 313 10.40 -2.71 20.12
CA LEU A 313 11.67 -2.14 20.55
C LEU A 313 11.57 -1.59 21.97
N LYS A 314 12.64 -1.71 22.75
CA LYS A 314 12.71 -1.04 24.06
C LYS A 314 12.86 0.49 23.95
N TYR A 315 13.52 0.94 22.89
CA TYR A 315 13.85 2.34 22.67
C TYR A 315 13.41 2.80 21.28
N GLU A 316 13.00 4.06 21.16
CA GLU A 316 12.65 4.67 19.87
C GLU A 316 13.85 4.65 18.93
N ARG A 317 13.63 4.21 17.68
CA ARG A 317 14.64 4.29 16.61
C ARG A 317 14.16 5.21 15.50
N ILE A 318 14.84 6.34 15.41
CA ILE A 318 14.54 7.41 14.46
C ILE A 318 15.61 7.38 13.36
N ALA A 319 15.18 7.39 12.11
CA ALA A 319 16.06 7.50 10.96
C ALA A 319 16.88 8.78 11.04
N SER A 320 18.13 8.74 10.57
CA SER A 320 18.96 9.94 10.54
C SER A 320 18.33 11.02 9.66
N ASN A 321 18.64 12.29 9.92
CA ASN A 321 18.16 13.40 9.09
C ASN A 321 18.64 13.31 7.63
N GLU A 322 19.72 12.56 7.38
CA GLU A 322 20.27 12.31 6.05
C GLU A 322 19.54 11.17 5.31
N HIS A 323 18.80 10.32 6.04
CA HIS A 323 18.03 9.24 5.44
C HIS A 323 16.87 9.79 4.60
N PRO A 324 16.67 9.31 3.35
CA PRO A 324 15.61 9.81 2.49
C PRO A 324 14.22 9.66 3.13
N PRO A 325 13.36 10.71 3.11
CA PRO A 325 12.11 10.72 3.87
C PRO A 325 11.08 9.62 3.57
N ASN A 326 11.15 9.00 2.39
CA ASN A 326 10.17 8.02 1.91
C ASN A 326 10.83 6.67 1.59
N GLU A 327 12.04 6.42 2.09
CA GLU A 327 12.73 5.16 1.91
C GLU A 327 12.70 4.35 3.21
N PRO A 328 12.61 3.01 3.13
CA PRO A 328 12.65 2.18 4.31
C PRO A 328 14.04 2.19 4.96
N VAL A 329 14.06 2.12 6.30
CA VAL A 329 15.27 1.86 7.06
C VAL A 329 15.44 0.36 7.16
N ILE A 330 16.37 -0.19 6.38
CA ILE A 330 16.61 -1.64 6.30
C ILE A 330 17.72 -2.03 7.28
N TYR A 331 17.53 -3.15 7.98
CA TYR A 331 18.51 -3.72 8.90
C TYR A 331 19.09 -5.01 8.28
N PRO A 332 20.06 -4.89 7.35
CA PRO A 332 20.57 -6.04 6.60
C PRO A 332 21.30 -7.02 7.52
N GLY A 333 20.98 -8.30 7.40
CA GLY A 333 21.61 -9.37 8.19
C GLY A 333 21.20 -9.40 9.68
N LEU A 334 20.28 -8.53 10.10
CA LEU A 334 19.74 -8.57 11.45
C LEU A 334 18.98 -9.89 11.65
N THR A 335 19.47 -10.71 12.58
CA THR A 335 18.80 -11.94 13.01
C THR A 335 18.19 -11.66 14.38
N ILE A 336 16.90 -11.96 14.52
CA ILE A 336 16.14 -11.73 15.75
C ILE A 336 15.65 -13.09 16.23
N ASP A 337 15.89 -13.39 17.51
CA ASP A 337 15.47 -14.65 18.10
C ASP A 337 13.95 -14.74 18.16
N GLU A 338 13.43 -15.96 17.98
CA GLU A 338 12.00 -16.26 17.84
C GLU A 338 11.14 -15.74 18.99
N GLU A 339 11.69 -15.65 20.20
CA GLU A 339 10.98 -15.15 21.37
C GLU A 339 10.59 -13.68 21.24
N TYR A 340 11.40 -12.85 20.57
CA TYR A 340 11.15 -11.42 20.36
C TYR A 340 10.22 -11.13 19.17
N ILE A 341 9.92 -12.14 18.35
CA ILE A 341 9.08 -11.97 17.16
C ILE A 341 7.61 -12.02 17.57
N VAL A 342 6.96 -10.86 17.47
CA VAL A 342 5.52 -10.75 17.58
C VAL A 342 4.85 -11.25 16.31
N ARG A 343 3.90 -12.16 16.50
CA ARG A 343 3.03 -12.71 15.46
C ARG A 343 1.59 -12.30 15.73
N PRO A 344 1.11 -11.18 15.15
CA PRO A 344 -0.22 -10.67 15.49
C PRO A 344 -1.32 -11.64 15.07
N LYS A 345 -2.27 -11.90 15.98
CA LYS A 345 -3.44 -12.73 15.70
C LYS A 345 -4.50 -11.91 14.96
N PHE A 346 -4.93 -12.38 13.80
CA PHE A 346 -6.20 -11.96 13.21
C PHE A 346 -7.36 -12.74 13.84
N ALA A 347 -8.42 -12.02 14.21
CA ALA A 347 -9.67 -12.58 14.71
C ALA A 347 -10.80 -11.54 14.56
N LYS A 348 -12.05 -11.97 14.77
CA LYS A 348 -13.16 -11.03 14.93
C LYS A 348 -12.88 -10.05 16.07
N GLY A 349 -13.15 -8.77 15.85
CA GLY A 349 -12.85 -7.68 16.77
C GLY A 349 -11.42 -7.17 16.68
N ARG A 350 -10.60 -7.72 15.78
CA ARG A 350 -9.16 -7.45 15.64
C ARG A 350 -8.75 -7.33 14.16
N GLU A 351 -9.61 -6.71 13.36
CA GLU A 351 -9.39 -6.59 11.91
C GLU A 351 -8.34 -5.55 11.55
N LEU A 352 -8.05 -4.62 12.46
CA LEU A 352 -6.99 -3.62 12.30
C LEU A 352 -5.86 -3.83 13.29
N ILE A 353 -4.63 -3.58 12.85
CA ILE A 353 -3.49 -3.36 13.76
C ILE A 353 -2.83 -2.01 13.49
N LEU A 354 -2.34 -1.38 14.55
CA LEU A 354 -1.72 -0.06 14.52
C LEU A 354 -0.39 -0.11 15.26
N PHE A 355 0.62 0.55 14.72
CA PHE A 355 1.92 0.70 15.38
C PHE A 355 2.62 1.98 14.95
N ARG A 356 3.49 2.53 15.81
CA ARG A 356 4.42 3.60 15.41
C ARG A 356 5.63 2.96 14.74
N ASP A 357 6.00 3.50 13.58
CA ASP A 357 7.13 2.98 12.80
C ASP A 357 8.47 3.10 13.54
N ILE A 358 8.60 4.11 14.42
CA ILE A 358 9.80 4.33 15.25
C ILE A 358 9.90 3.37 16.46
N ASP A 359 8.83 2.66 16.79
CA ASP A 359 8.77 1.77 17.97
C ASP A 359 8.93 0.30 17.61
N THR A 360 8.82 -0.03 16.33
CA THR A 360 8.70 -1.40 15.86
C THR A 360 9.56 -1.62 14.63
N LEU A 361 10.21 -2.78 14.58
CA LEU A 361 10.64 -3.32 13.31
C LEU A 361 9.52 -4.22 12.79
N HIS A 362 9.34 -4.28 11.49
CA HIS A 362 8.38 -5.21 10.91
C HIS A 362 8.95 -5.94 9.70
N SER A 363 8.32 -7.07 9.41
CA SER A 363 8.64 -7.88 8.24
C SER A 363 7.41 -8.64 7.75
N SER A 364 7.48 -9.18 6.54
CA SER A 364 6.44 -10.11 6.07
C SER A 364 6.31 -11.28 7.04
N PRO A 365 5.10 -11.85 7.20
CA PRO A 365 4.97 -13.10 7.94
C PRO A 365 5.80 -14.20 7.28
N ASP A 366 6.11 -15.26 8.04
CA ASP A 366 6.82 -16.43 7.51
C ASP A 366 6.16 -16.91 6.21
N VAL A 367 4.83 -17.02 6.23
CA VAL A 367 3.99 -17.37 5.09
C VAL A 367 2.75 -16.47 5.12
N ALA A 368 2.44 -15.84 3.99
CA ALA A 368 1.27 -14.98 3.89
C ALA A 368 -0.02 -15.79 3.72
N TYR A 369 -0.88 -15.76 4.74
CA TYR A 369 -2.20 -16.39 4.73
C TYR A 369 -3.34 -15.37 4.66
N ARG A 370 -3.29 -14.57 3.60
CA ARG A 370 -4.24 -13.47 3.36
C ARG A 370 -4.58 -13.32 1.89
N ALA A 371 -5.76 -12.79 1.61
CA ALA A 371 -6.07 -12.22 0.31
C ALA A 371 -5.31 -10.89 0.13
N SER A 372 -5.18 -10.12 1.21
CA SER A 372 -4.46 -8.85 1.25
C SER A 372 -4.19 -8.41 2.70
N VAL A 373 -3.21 -7.52 2.87
CA VAL A 373 -3.24 -6.54 3.95
C VAL A 373 -3.19 -5.14 3.33
N MET A 374 -4.10 -4.26 3.74
CA MET A 374 -4.08 -2.88 3.28
C MET A 374 -3.37 -2.00 4.31
N ARG A 375 -2.38 -1.25 3.85
CA ARG A 375 -1.57 -0.36 4.68
C ARG A 375 -1.96 1.09 4.44
N PHE A 376 -2.20 1.82 5.53
CA PHE A 376 -2.43 3.26 5.57
C PHE A 376 -1.30 3.92 6.35
N MET A 377 -0.78 5.02 5.83
CA MET A 377 0.28 5.83 6.42
C MET A 377 0.00 7.33 6.25
#